data_AF-A0A9D8SPL5-F1
#
_entry.id   AF-A0A9D8SPL5-F1
#
_cell.length_a   1.000
_cell.length_b   1.000
_cell.length_c   1.000
_cell.angle_alpha   90.00
_cell.angle_beta   90.00
_cell.angle_gamma   90.00
#
_symmetry.space_group_name_H-M   'P 1'
#
loop_
_entity.id
_entity.type
_entity.pdbx_description
1 polymer ?
#
loop_
_entity_poly.entity_id
_entity_poly.type
_entity_poly.pdbx_seq_one_letter_code
_entity_poly.pdbx_strand_id
1 'polypeptide(L)'
;MDTVIEVLSGIFSQAFEKAGYDAGLGRAVVSARPDLCQFQVNGAMGAAKVYHKAPMMIAKDVLAALDENEVIERVDLAAPGFINIMVKDSFLCRYLNGMLEDKNLGFEKTKEPKNIVIDYGGPNVAKALHVGHLRSAVIGESLKRLNRFAGHNVISDAHLGDWGLQMGLIIYELSVRKPELCYFDESYQGEYPEAAPFDLKDLEEIYPFASAKSKEDEDYLIKARNATQELQKGRRGYRALWAHIMNVSLPDLKRNYSRLAVDFDFWKGESDADNYIPAMVKEMKDKGFAYESQGALVVDVEEESDNQPIPPCMILKSDGSAIYETTDLA
;
A
#
# COMPACT_ATOMS: atom_id res chain seq x y z
N MET A 1 3.72 -12.71 23.83
CA MET A 1 4.22 -14.01 24.28
C MET A 1 5.32 -14.40 23.32
N ASP A 2 6.48 -14.82 23.81
CA ASP A 2 7.53 -15.33 22.92
C ASP A 2 6.98 -16.52 22.13
N THR A 3 7.23 -16.55 20.82
CA THR A 3 6.89 -17.70 20.00
C THR A 3 7.67 -18.93 20.45
N VAL A 4 7.15 -20.13 20.15
CA VAL A 4 7.87 -21.39 20.43
C VAL A 4 9.28 -21.39 19.81
N ILE A 5 9.43 -20.76 18.63
CA ILE A 5 10.72 -20.59 17.96
C ILE A 5 11.66 -19.69 18.76
N GLU A 6 11.19 -18.57 19.31
CA GLU A 6 12.00 -17.67 20.13
C GLU A 6 12.42 -18.33 21.44
N VAL A 7 11.51 -19.05 22.10
CA VAL A 7 11.82 -19.81 23.32
C VAL A 7 12.90 -20.86 23.05
N LEU A 8 12.73 -21.68 22.00
CA LEU A 8 13.73 -22.68 21.60
C LEU A 8 15.05 -22.02 21.20
N SER A 9 15.01 -20.93 20.44
CA SER A 9 16.21 -20.21 20.03
C SER A 9 16.98 -19.69 21.23
N GLY A 10 16.31 -19.13 22.25
CA GLY A 10 16.95 -18.71 23.48
C GLY A 10 17.65 -19.85 24.23
N ILE A 11 17.00 -21.01 24.34
CA ILE A 11 17.57 -22.21 24.97
C ILE A 11 18.82 -22.67 24.22
N PHE A 12 18.74 -22.80 22.89
CA PHE A 12 19.87 -23.29 22.10
C PHE A 12 20.98 -22.25 21.97
N SER A 13 20.68 -20.95 21.91
CA SER A 13 21.70 -19.89 21.94
C SER A 13 22.56 -19.97 23.19
N GLN A 14 21.95 -20.20 24.36
CA GLN A 14 22.67 -20.42 25.61
C GLN A 14 23.51 -21.71 25.58
N ALA A 15 22.98 -22.79 25.02
CA ALA A 15 23.71 -24.06 24.89
C ALA A 15 24.93 -23.94 23.95
N PHE A 16 24.80 -23.20 22.83
CA PHE A 16 25.91 -22.88 21.94
C PHE A 16 26.98 -22.05 22.65
N GLU A 17 26.58 -21.00 23.38
CA GLU A 17 27.50 -20.16 24.14
C GLU A 17 28.26 -20.96 25.22
N LYS A 18 27.56 -21.80 25.99
CA LYS A 18 28.16 -22.71 26.99
C LYS A 18 29.14 -23.71 26.37
N ALA A 19 28.87 -24.16 25.14
CA ALA A 19 29.76 -25.05 24.40
C ALA A 19 30.94 -24.30 23.73
N GLY A 20 31.05 -22.98 23.90
CA GLY A 20 32.15 -22.16 23.37
C GLY A 20 31.94 -21.69 21.93
N TYR A 21 30.70 -21.62 21.46
CA TYR A 21 30.31 -21.20 20.12
C TYR A 21 29.47 -19.91 20.13
N ASP A 22 29.35 -19.28 18.96
CA ASP A 22 28.51 -18.09 18.78
C ASP A 22 27.03 -18.41 19.09
N ALA A 23 26.43 -17.63 19.98
CA ALA A 23 25.05 -17.83 20.44
C ALA A 23 24.02 -17.69 19.30
N GLY A 24 24.29 -16.89 18.28
CA GLY A 24 23.44 -16.70 17.10
C GLY A 24 23.27 -17.97 16.26
N LEU A 25 24.13 -18.98 16.44
CA LEU A 25 24.01 -20.30 15.82
C LEU A 25 22.86 -21.14 16.43
N GLY A 26 22.37 -20.76 17.61
CA GLY A 26 21.29 -21.45 18.31
C GLY A 26 19.89 -21.22 17.74
N ARG A 27 19.74 -20.50 16.63
CA ARG A 27 18.42 -20.18 16.06
C ARG A 27 17.65 -21.44 15.66
N ALA A 28 16.50 -21.64 16.30
CA ALA A 28 15.55 -22.68 15.94
C ALA A 28 14.71 -22.28 14.72
N VAL A 29 14.27 -23.27 13.95
CA VAL A 29 13.33 -23.12 12.84
C VAL A 29 12.34 -24.28 12.84
N VAL A 30 11.20 -24.12 12.16
CA VAL A 30 10.29 -25.24 11.90
C VAL A 30 11.01 -26.31 11.07
N SER A 31 10.84 -27.58 11.44
CA SER A 31 11.44 -28.68 10.71
C SER A 31 10.85 -28.79 9.30
N ALA A 32 11.72 -29.00 8.31
CA ALA A 32 11.30 -29.39 6.95
C ALA A 32 10.91 -30.88 6.87
N ARG A 33 11.13 -31.64 7.94
CA ARG A 33 10.84 -33.08 8.08
C ARG A 33 9.97 -33.30 9.32
N PRO A 34 8.67 -32.94 9.25
CA PRO A 34 7.76 -33.05 10.39
C PRO A 34 7.55 -34.50 10.85
N ASP A 35 7.88 -35.47 10.01
CA ASP A 35 7.92 -36.90 10.34
C ASP A 35 9.00 -37.26 11.36
N LEU A 36 10.06 -36.44 11.47
CA LEU A 36 11.20 -36.68 12.35
C LEU A 36 11.16 -35.84 13.62
N CYS A 37 10.75 -34.57 13.50
CA CYS A 37 10.70 -33.61 14.61
C CYS A 37 9.87 -32.38 14.26
N GLN A 38 9.50 -31.60 15.28
CA GLN A 38 8.71 -30.38 15.11
C GLN A 38 9.58 -29.17 14.74
N PHE A 39 10.73 -29.04 15.40
CA PHE A 39 11.67 -27.95 15.20
C PHE A 39 13.10 -28.48 15.01
N GLN A 40 13.97 -27.65 14.46
CA GLN A 40 15.37 -27.98 14.25
C GLN A 40 16.28 -26.76 14.49
N VAL A 41 17.50 -27.00 14.94
CA VAL A 41 18.59 -26.02 14.96
C VAL A 41 19.70 -26.48 14.01
N ASN A 42 20.09 -25.59 13.10
CA ASN A 42 20.98 -25.93 11.98
C ASN A 42 22.37 -25.26 12.10
N GLY A 43 22.59 -24.48 13.16
CA GLY A 43 23.80 -23.65 13.30
C GLY A 43 25.11 -24.42 13.30
N ALA A 44 25.11 -25.68 13.74
CA ALA A 44 26.32 -26.50 13.76
C ALA A 44 26.97 -26.66 12.37
N MET A 45 26.17 -26.67 11.29
CA MET A 45 26.68 -26.73 9.91
C MET A 45 27.42 -25.46 9.51
N GLY A 46 26.86 -24.29 9.85
CA GLY A 46 27.50 -23.00 9.59
C GLY A 46 28.75 -22.78 10.46
N ALA A 47 28.75 -23.33 11.67
CA ALA A 47 29.85 -23.26 12.62
C ALA A 47 31.09 -24.04 12.17
N ALA A 48 30.94 -25.12 11.40
CA ALA A 48 32.03 -26.04 11.08
C ALA A 48 33.25 -25.37 10.43
N LYS A 49 33.03 -24.37 9.55
CA LYS A 49 34.11 -23.63 8.89
C LYS A 49 34.83 -22.68 9.85
N VAL A 50 34.08 -22.04 10.75
CA VAL A 50 34.60 -21.03 11.69
C VAL A 50 35.41 -21.70 12.81
N TYR A 51 34.91 -22.81 13.34
CA TYR A 51 35.51 -23.51 14.48
C TYR A 51 36.37 -24.71 14.08
N HIS A 52 36.56 -24.95 12.77
CA HIS A 52 37.35 -26.05 12.21
C HIS A 52 37.01 -27.42 12.83
N LYS A 53 35.74 -27.65 13.14
CA LYS A 53 35.23 -28.85 13.84
C LYS A 53 34.06 -29.44 13.06
N ALA A 54 33.99 -30.77 12.99
CA ALA A 54 32.91 -31.44 12.26
C ALA A 54 31.53 -31.04 12.83
N PRO A 55 30.50 -30.75 12.00
CA PRO A 55 29.21 -30.27 12.50
C PRO A 55 28.54 -31.24 13.48
N MET A 56 28.63 -32.55 13.24
CA MET A 56 28.17 -33.57 14.20
C MET A 56 28.85 -33.47 15.57
N MET A 57 30.13 -33.08 15.62
CA MET A 57 30.83 -32.91 16.90
C MET A 57 30.34 -31.65 17.60
N ILE A 58 30.23 -30.53 16.89
CA ILE A 58 29.64 -29.28 17.42
C ILE A 58 28.25 -29.53 17.99
N ALA A 59 27.38 -30.23 17.24
CA ALA A 59 26.04 -30.56 17.70
C ALA A 59 26.04 -31.43 18.98
N LYS A 60 27.01 -32.33 19.14
CA LYS A 60 27.20 -33.12 20.37
C LYS A 60 27.65 -32.26 21.54
N ASP A 61 28.58 -31.33 21.32
CA ASP A 61 29.04 -30.42 22.37
C ASP A 61 27.88 -29.54 22.87
N VAL A 62 27.08 -29.00 21.94
CA VAL A 62 25.88 -28.22 22.25
C VAL A 62 24.86 -29.05 23.04
N LEU A 63 24.59 -30.28 22.61
CA LEU A 63 23.67 -31.17 23.33
C LEU A 63 24.19 -31.50 24.74
N ALA A 64 25.50 -31.65 24.92
CA ALA A 64 26.11 -31.87 26.24
C ALA A 64 26.05 -30.62 27.14
N ALA A 65 25.98 -29.44 26.55
CA ALA A 65 25.83 -28.16 27.25
C ALA A 65 24.37 -27.71 27.42
N LEU A 66 23.41 -28.50 26.92
CA LEU A 66 21.98 -28.22 27.02
C LEU A 66 21.46 -28.63 28.39
N ASP A 67 20.96 -27.67 29.18
CA ASP A 67 20.35 -27.99 30.47
C ASP A 67 18.98 -28.66 30.30
N GLU A 68 18.63 -29.49 31.28
CA GLU A 68 17.25 -29.95 31.43
C GLU A 68 16.30 -28.74 31.56
N ASN A 69 15.18 -28.80 30.84
CA ASN A 69 14.20 -27.72 30.84
C ASN A 69 12.78 -28.27 30.65
N GLU A 70 11.79 -27.40 30.89
CA GLU A 70 10.37 -27.76 30.81
C GLU A 70 9.79 -27.71 29.39
N VAL A 71 10.59 -27.33 28.38
CA VAL A 71 10.13 -27.10 27.01
C VAL A 71 10.39 -28.32 26.13
N ILE A 72 11.58 -28.91 26.23
CA ILE A 72 12.07 -29.93 25.32
C ILE A 72 11.77 -31.33 25.88
N GLU A 73 11.11 -32.16 25.09
CA GLU A 73 10.86 -33.57 25.41
C GLU A 73 12.02 -34.46 24.94
N ARG A 74 12.45 -34.25 23.69
CA ARG A 74 13.49 -35.05 23.08
C ARG A 74 14.32 -34.21 22.11
N VAL A 75 15.63 -34.49 22.10
CA VAL A 75 16.55 -33.98 21.10
C VAL A 75 17.26 -35.14 20.43
N ASP A 76 17.23 -35.19 19.10
CA ASP A 76 17.93 -36.17 18.29
C ASP A 76 18.96 -35.48 17.39
N LEU A 77 20.16 -36.04 17.30
CA LEU A 77 21.17 -35.54 16.36
C LEU A 77 21.06 -36.29 15.02
N ALA A 78 20.96 -35.55 13.93
CA ALA A 78 20.91 -36.12 12.58
C ALA A 78 22.05 -35.58 11.70
N ALA A 79 22.60 -36.45 10.84
CA ALA A 79 23.68 -36.07 9.94
C ALA A 79 23.24 -34.97 8.95
N PRO A 80 24.09 -33.97 8.63
CA PRO A 80 25.49 -33.86 9.02
C PRO A 80 25.73 -33.11 10.34
N GLY A 81 24.68 -32.63 11.03
CA GLY A 81 24.78 -31.87 12.28
C GLY A 81 23.48 -31.15 12.66
N PHE A 82 22.33 -31.67 12.22
CA PHE A 82 21.02 -31.16 12.61
C PHE A 82 20.73 -31.54 14.06
N ILE A 83 20.17 -30.60 14.81
CA ILE A 83 19.65 -30.83 16.15
C ILE A 83 18.13 -30.81 16.05
N ASN A 84 17.51 -31.99 16.02
CA ASN A 84 16.08 -32.19 15.87
C ASN A 84 15.39 -32.12 17.23
N ILE A 85 14.28 -31.41 17.33
CA ILE A 85 13.65 -31.05 18.61
C ILE A 85 12.18 -31.45 18.62
N MET A 86 11.78 -32.18 19.66
CA MET A 86 10.40 -32.43 20.04
C MET A 86 10.11 -31.67 21.34
N VAL A 87 9.03 -30.89 21.37
CA VAL A 87 8.60 -30.14 22.56
C VAL A 87 7.61 -30.96 23.39
N LYS A 88 7.63 -30.74 24.71
CA LYS A 88 6.73 -31.42 25.65
C LYS A 88 5.27 -31.01 25.41
N ASP A 89 4.37 -31.99 25.44
CA ASP A 89 2.92 -31.74 25.43
C ASP A 89 2.49 -30.82 26.57
N SER A 90 3.08 -30.97 27.76
CA SER A 90 2.79 -30.09 28.91
C SER A 90 3.18 -28.63 28.67
N PHE A 91 4.25 -28.39 27.89
CA PHE A 91 4.61 -27.04 27.47
C PHE A 91 3.58 -26.49 26.46
N LEU A 92 3.22 -27.27 25.44
CA LEU A 92 2.21 -26.85 24.45
C LEU A 92 0.85 -26.56 25.08
N CYS A 93 0.39 -27.42 26.00
CA CYS A 93 -0.86 -27.20 26.73
C CYS A 93 -0.83 -25.90 27.55
N ARG A 94 0.25 -25.65 28.30
CA ARG A 94 0.42 -24.38 29.03
C ARG A 94 0.47 -23.18 28.08
N TYR A 95 1.18 -23.32 26.96
CA TYR A 95 1.32 -22.26 25.97
C TYR A 95 -0.04 -21.87 25.36
N LEU A 96 -0.81 -22.86 24.92
CA LEU A 96 -2.14 -22.67 24.34
C LEU A 96 -3.14 -22.11 25.36
N ASN A 97 -3.11 -22.58 26.62
CA ASN A 97 -3.94 -22.01 27.67
C ASN A 97 -3.61 -20.52 27.91
N GLY A 98 -2.32 -20.16 27.90
CA GLY A 98 -1.91 -18.75 27.96
C GLY A 98 -2.41 -17.92 26.78
N MET A 99 -2.37 -18.46 25.56
CA MET A 99 -2.94 -17.79 24.38
C MET A 99 -4.46 -17.59 24.50
N LEU A 100 -5.19 -18.57 25.04
CA LEU A 100 -6.65 -18.48 25.21
C LEU A 100 -7.06 -17.39 26.21
N GLU A 101 -6.22 -17.11 27.20
CA GLU A 101 -6.43 -16.03 28.17
C GLU A 101 -6.04 -14.64 27.62
N ASP A 102 -5.22 -14.59 26.56
CA ASP A 102 -4.79 -13.35 25.92
C ASP A 102 -5.75 -12.92 24.79
N LYS A 103 -6.21 -11.67 24.85
CA LYS A 103 -7.17 -11.10 23.88
C LYS A 103 -6.66 -11.09 22.42
N ASN A 104 -5.36 -11.12 22.20
CA ASN A 104 -4.73 -11.16 20.88
C ASN A 104 -4.11 -12.55 20.58
N LEU A 105 -4.52 -13.58 21.33
CA LEU A 105 -4.03 -14.94 21.16
C LEU A 105 -2.51 -15.05 21.26
N GLY A 106 -1.91 -14.32 22.21
CA GLY A 106 -0.47 -14.33 22.46
C GLY A 106 0.36 -13.40 21.55
N PHE A 107 -0.28 -12.75 20.57
CA PHE A 107 0.39 -11.75 19.76
C PHE A 107 0.68 -10.48 20.56
N GLU A 108 1.97 -10.17 20.72
CA GLU A 108 2.42 -8.93 21.34
C GLU A 108 2.39 -7.77 20.33
N LYS A 109 1.63 -6.73 20.67
CA LYS A 109 1.65 -5.49 19.90
C LYS A 109 3.00 -4.79 20.01
N THR A 110 3.36 -4.02 18.99
CA THR A 110 4.59 -3.23 19.01
C THR A 110 4.64 -2.33 20.25
N LYS A 111 5.81 -2.24 20.87
CA LYS A 111 6.08 -1.29 21.96
C LYS A 111 6.32 0.13 21.44
N GLU A 112 6.58 0.26 20.14
CA GLU A 112 6.82 1.53 19.45
C GLU A 112 5.83 1.69 18.28
N PRO A 113 4.61 2.19 18.55
CA PRO A 113 3.63 2.47 17.50
C PRO A 113 4.12 3.54 16.53
N LYS A 114 4.22 3.18 15.25
CA LYS A 114 4.38 4.11 14.13
C LYS A 114 3.04 4.60 13.59
N ASN A 115 3.05 5.79 13.00
CA ASN A 115 1.98 6.29 12.16
C ASN A 115 2.21 5.81 10.73
N ILE A 116 1.23 5.13 10.14
CA ILE A 116 1.33 4.51 8.82
C ILE A 116 0.16 5.02 7.98
N VAL A 117 0.46 5.63 6.84
CA VAL A 117 -0.54 5.91 5.82
C VAL A 117 -0.48 4.79 4.79
N ILE A 118 -1.63 4.23 4.44
CA ILE A 118 -1.75 3.24 3.37
C ILE A 118 -2.72 3.78 2.33
N ASP A 119 -2.18 4.15 1.19
CA ASP A 119 -2.93 4.44 -0.02
C ASP A 119 -3.22 3.12 -0.76
N TYR A 120 -4.50 2.84 -1.01
CA TYR A 120 -4.90 1.69 -1.81
C TYR A 120 -6.30 1.84 -2.40
N GLY A 121 -6.66 0.91 -3.30
CA GLY A 121 -7.91 0.94 -4.04
C GLY A 121 -7.80 1.79 -5.31
N GLY A 122 -7.46 3.08 -5.18
CA GLY A 122 -7.24 4.01 -6.29
C GLY A 122 -8.32 4.03 -7.37
N PRO A 123 -9.63 4.02 -7.04
CA PRO A 123 -10.67 3.92 -8.06
C PRO A 123 -10.84 5.25 -8.80
N ASN A 124 -11.09 5.16 -10.10
CA ASN A 124 -11.48 6.32 -10.88
C ASN A 124 -12.96 6.64 -10.64
N VAL A 125 -13.26 7.91 -10.39
CA VAL A 125 -14.63 8.40 -10.25
C VAL A 125 -15.35 8.32 -11.61
N ALA A 126 -16.67 8.11 -11.58
CA ALA A 126 -17.53 7.97 -12.77
C ALA A 126 -17.20 6.76 -13.68
N LYS A 127 -16.40 5.80 -13.20
CA LYS A 127 -16.11 4.55 -13.90
C LYS A 127 -16.47 3.37 -13.01
N ALA A 128 -17.14 2.38 -13.59
CA ALA A 128 -17.41 1.13 -12.89
C ALA A 128 -16.11 0.44 -12.44
N LEU A 129 -16.11 -0.09 -11.22
CA LEU A 129 -15.00 -0.88 -10.70
C LEU A 129 -14.83 -2.16 -11.53
N HIS A 130 -13.64 -2.35 -12.10
CA HIS A 130 -13.23 -3.62 -12.70
C HIS A 130 -12.24 -4.38 -11.81
N VAL A 131 -11.98 -5.65 -12.16
CA VAL A 131 -11.09 -6.58 -11.45
C VAL A 131 -9.69 -6.02 -11.16
N GLY A 132 -9.23 -5.05 -11.97
CA GLY A 132 -7.95 -4.37 -11.76
C GLY A 132 -7.84 -3.65 -10.42
N HIS A 133 -8.93 -3.06 -9.92
CA HIS A 133 -8.94 -2.38 -8.62
C HIS A 133 -9.05 -3.35 -7.43
N LEU A 134 -9.47 -4.59 -7.66
CA LEU A 134 -9.70 -5.58 -6.61
C LEU A 134 -8.39 -5.97 -5.90
N ARG A 135 -7.30 -6.10 -6.67
CA ARG A 135 -5.99 -6.46 -6.12
C ARG A 135 -5.52 -5.42 -5.09
N SER A 136 -5.52 -4.14 -5.47
CA SER A 136 -5.12 -3.05 -4.58
C SER A 136 -6.01 -2.99 -3.35
N ALA A 137 -7.33 -3.07 -3.56
CA ALA A 137 -8.34 -3.10 -2.49
C ALA A 137 -8.05 -4.15 -1.41
N VAL A 138 -7.89 -5.41 -1.81
CA VAL A 138 -7.76 -6.55 -0.89
C VAL A 138 -6.39 -6.56 -0.21
N ILE A 139 -5.32 -6.28 -0.95
CA ILE A 139 -3.97 -6.25 -0.38
C ILE A 139 -3.85 -5.10 0.61
N GLY A 140 -4.27 -3.90 0.24
CA GLY A 140 -4.22 -2.73 1.12
C GLY A 140 -5.08 -2.91 2.37
N GLU A 141 -6.29 -3.45 2.24
CA GLU A 141 -7.16 -3.76 3.38
C GLU A 141 -6.53 -4.78 4.34
N SER A 142 -5.89 -5.82 3.80
CA SER A 142 -5.16 -6.82 4.59
C SER A 142 -4.01 -6.16 5.37
N LEU A 143 -3.20 -5.33 4.70
CA LEU A 143 -2.09 -4.62 5.33
C LEU A 143 -2.58 -3.62 6.38
N LYS A 144 -3.69 -2.91 6.13
CA LYS A 144 -4.33 -2.01 7.11
C LYS A 144 -4.70 -2.78 8.38
N ARG A 145 -5.40 -3.91 8.23
CA ARG A 145 -5.84 -4.73 9.38
C ARG A 145 -4.66 -5.34 10.14
N LEU A 146 -3.66 -5.86 9.42
CA LEU A 146 -2.45 -6.42 10.03
C LEU A 146 -1.70 -5.38 10.84
N ASN A 147 -1.47 -4.18 10.30
CA ASN A 147 -0.75 -3.12 11.01
C ASN A 147 -1.53 -2.58 12.21
N ARG A 148 -2.86 -2.44 12.10
CA ARG A 148 -3.72 -2.07 13.25
C ARG A 148 -3.71 -3.15 14.33
N PHE A 149 -3.78 -4.42 13.94
CA PHE A 149 -3.66 -5.55 14.87
C PHE A 149 -2.28 -5.54 15.55
N ALA A 150 -1.22 -5.24 14.79
CA ALA A 150 0.14 -5.08 15.30
C ALA A 150 0.31 -3.93 16.30
N GLY A 151 -0.64 -3.00 16.38
CA GLY A 151 -0.62 -1.87 17.31
C GLY A 151 -0.16 -0.55 16.70
N HIS A 152 -0.05 -0.45 15.38
CA HIS A 152 0.26 0.80 14.69
C HIS A 152 -0.97 1.71 14.54
N ASN A 153 -0.71 3.01 14.42
CA ASN A 153 -1.73 4.00 14.08
C ASN A 153 -1.83 4.08 12.55
N VAL A 154 -2.80 3.38 11.96
CA VAL A 154 -2.94 3.29 10.51
C VAL A 154 -4.08 4.16 10.01
N ILE A 155 -3.76 5.03 9.07
CA ILE A 155 -4.70 5.82 8.27
C ILE A 155 -4.76 5.23 6.87
N SER A 156 -5.95 4.87 6.39
CA SER A 156 -6.17 4.45 5.01
C SER A 156 -6.84 5.52 4.17
N ASP A 157 -6.39 5.66 2.94
CA ASP A 157 -7.00 6.54 1.93
C ASP A 157 -7.28 5.76 0.65
N ALA A 158 -8.41 6.08 0.02
CA ALA A 158 -8.83 5.48 -1.25
C ALA A 158 -8.11 6.09 -2.46
N HIS A 159 -7.59 7.32 -2.31
CA HIS A 159 -6.93 8.13 -3.34
C HIS A 159 -7.64 8.07 -4.70
N LEU A 160 -8.80 8.71 -4.75
CA LEU A 160 -9.69 8.74 -5.91
C LEU A 160 -9.05 9.41 -7.12
N GLY A 161 -9.18 8.78 -8.28
CA GLY A 161 -8.85 9.38 -9.58
C GLY A 161 -9.96 10.32 -10.04
N ASP A 162 -9.97 11.55 -9.52
CA ASP A 162 -11.08 12.51 -9.66
C ASP A 162 -10.69 13.86 -10.28
N TRP A 163 -9.44 14.04 -10.72
CA TRP A 163 -8.92 15.35 -11.17
C TRP A 163 -8.35 15.41 -12.59
N GLY A 164 -8.39 14.29 -13.31
CA GLY A 164 -7.80 14.14 -14.64
C GLY A 164 -8.75 14.33 -15.83
N LEU A 165 -8.25 13.94 -17.01
CA LEU A 165 -8.95 14.04 -18.30
C LEU A 165 -10.33 13.37 -18.31
N GLN A 166 -10.53 12.34 -17.48
CA GLN A 166 -11.83 11.68 -17.31
C GLN A 166 -12.95 12.68 -16.93
N MET A 167 -12.66 13.69 -16.11
CA MET A 167 -13.63 14.70 -15.73
C MET A 167 -13.94 15.63 -16.90
N GLY A 168 -12.92 16.08 -17.63
CA GLY A 168 -13.12 16.92 -18.82
C GLY A 168 -13.89 16.23 -19.93
N LEU A 169 -13.69 14.91 -20.11
CA LEU A 169 -14.47 14.10 -21.04
C LEU A 169 -15.96 14.09 -20.68
N ILE A 170 -16.30 13.88 -19.41
CA ILE A 170 -17.68 13.87 -18.95
C ILE A 170 -18.31 15.26 -19.07
N ILE A 171 -17.60 16.30 -18.62
CA ILE A 171 -18.08 17.69 -18.68
C ILE A 171 -18.33 18.12 -20.12
N TYR A 172 -17.40 17.83 -21.04
CA TYR A 172 -17.55 18.20 -22.44
C TYR A 172 -18.66 17.41 -23.12
N GLU A 173 -18.76 16.10 -22.88
CA GLU A 173 -19.85 15.31 -23.45
C GLU A 173 -21.22 15.77 -22.93
N LEU A 174 -21.30 16.14 -21.65
CA LEU A 174 -22.52 16.70 -21.08
C LEU A 174 -22.89 18.03 -21.72
N SER A 175 -21.91 18.87 -22.10
CA SER A 175 -22.17 20.13 -22.80
C SER A 175 -22.68 19.94 -24.23
N VAL A 176 -22.27 18.85 -24.88
CA VAL A 176 -22.79 18.46 -26.19
C VAL A 176 -24.22 17.91 -26.07
N ARG A 177 -24.49 17.06 -25.07
CA ARG A 177 -25.79 16.40 -24.88
C ARG A 177 -26.86 17.32 -24.30
N LYS A 178 -26.47 18.23 -23.39
CA LYS A 178 -27.35 19.12 -22.63
C LYS A 178 -26.80 20.55 -22.58
N PRO A 179 -26.64 21.22 -23.74
CA PRO A 179 -26.03 22.56 -23.81
C PRO A 179 -26.81 23.63 -23.05
N GLU A 180 -28.09 23.39 -22.76
CA GLU A 180 -28.98 24.30 -22.04
C GLU A 180 -28.71 24.40 -20.53
N LEU A 181 -27.86 23.51 -19.97
CA LEU A 181 -27.59 23.54 -18.55
C LEU A 181 -26.80 24.79 -18.14
N CYS A 182 -27.23 25.43 -17.05
CA CYS A 182 -26.61 26.65 -16.52
C CYS A 182 -25.12 26.52 -16.15
N TYR A 183 -24.59 25.31 -16.00
CA TYR A 183 -23.17 25.07 -15.74
C TYR A 183 -22.25 25.50 -16.89
N PHE A 184 -22.78 25.57 -18.12
CA PHE A 184 -22.03 25.97 -19.31
C PHE A 184 -22.10 27.47 -19.59
N ASP A 185 -22.99 28.20 -18.91
CA ASP A 185 -23.07 29.66 -18.99
C ASP A 185 -22.11 30.31 -17.96
N GLU A 186 -21.04 30.92 -18.46
CA GLU A 186 -20.04 31.61 -17.62
C GLU A 186 -20.58 32.88 -16.96
N SER A 187 -21.64 33.46 -17.53
CA SER A 187 -22.29 34.64 -16.97
C SER A 187 -23.23 34.29 -15.80
N TYR A 188 -23.55 33.01 -15.59
CA TYR A 188 -24.47 32.55 -14.55
C TYR A 188 -23.94 32.84 -13.14
N GLN A 189 -24.57 33.77 -12.44
CA GLN A 189 -24.24 34.16 -11.05
C GLN A 189 -25.16 33.52 -10.00
N GLY A 190 -26.17 32.77 -10.42
CA GLY A 190 -27.11 32.11 -9.49
C GLY A 190 -26.49 30.92 -8.74
N GLU A 191 -27.29 30.33 -7.85
CA GLU A 191 -26.99 29.05 -7.21
C GLU A 191 -27.18 27.92 -8.22
N TYR A 192 -26.28 26.94 -8.23
CA TYR A 192 -26.44 25.76 -9.07
C TYR A 192 -27.47 24.80 -8.44
N PRO A 193 -28.24 24.05 -9.25
CA PRO A 193 -29.19 23.06 -8.75
C PRO A 193 -28.52 22.06 -7.79
N GLU A 194 -29.19 21.71 -6.68
CA GLU A 194 -28.67 20.69 -5.74
C GLU A 194 -28.71 19.27 -6.35
N ALA A 195 -29.76 18.98 -7.12
CA ALA A 195 -29.92 17.69 -7.79
C ALA A 195 -28.97 17.58 -8.98
N ALA A 196 -28.26 16.45 -9.08
CA ALA A 196 -27.37 16.19 -10.21
C ALA A 196 -28.18 16.11 -11.53
N PRO A 197 -27.66 16.65 -12.64
CA PRO A 197 -28.33 16.59 -13.94
C PRO A 197 -28.17 15.22 -14.64
N PHE A 198 -27.63 14.22 -13.95
CA PHE A 198 -27.36 12.86 -14.40
C PHE A 198 -27.39 11.89 -13.22
N ASP A 199 -27.58 10.61 -13.50
CA ASP A 199 -27.39 9.52 -12.53
C ASP A 199 -26.15 8.66 -12.85
N LEU A 200 -25.95 7.57 -12.10
CA LEU A 200 -24.81 6.68 -12.31
C LEU A 200 -24.86 5.99 -13.68
N LYS A 201 -26.05 5.64 -14.16
CA LYS A 201 -26.23 4.97 -15.45
C LYS A 201 -25.88 5.92 -16.60
N ASP A 202 -26.24 7.19 -16.46
CA ASP A 202 -25.82 8.23 -17.41
C ASP A 202 -24.28 8.34 -17.46
N LEU A 203 -23.59 8.33 -16.30
CA LEU A 203 -22.13 8.38 -16.25
C LEU A 203 -21.48 7.13 -16.88
N GLU A 204 -22.04 5.95 -16.61
CA GLU A 204 -21.61 4.68 -17.21
C GLU A 204 -21.80 4.63 -18.73
N GLU A 205 -22.65 5.48 -19.29
CA GLU A 205 -22.82 5.62 -20.75
C GLU A 205 -21.94 6.75 -21.32
N ILE A 206 -21.94 7.91 -20.67
CA ILE A 206 -21.23 9.13 -21.11
C ILE A 206 -19.72 8.87 -21.17
N TYR A 207 -19.14 8.31 -20.11
CA TYR A 207 -17.69 8.18 -20.03
C TYR A 207 -17.12 7.24 -21.10
N PRO A 208 -17.63 6.01 -21.32
CA PRO A 208 -17.14 5.14 -22.38
C PRO A 208 -17.31 5.75 -23.78
N PHE A 209 -18.43 6.43 -24.03
CA PHE A 209 -18.65 7.12 -25.30
C PHE A 209 -17.61 8.23 -25.52
N ALA A 210 -17.45 9.12 -24.54
CA ALA A 210 -16.52 10.24 -24.62
C ALA A 210 -15.07 9.76 -24.75
N SER A 211 -14.68 8.73 -24.00
CA SER A 211 -13.34 8.13 -24.05
C SER A 211 -13.03 7.44 -25.37
N ALA A 212 -14.01 6.77 -25.99
CA ALA A 212 -13.84 6.19 -27.32
C ALA A 212 -13.68 7.30 -28.37
N LYS A 213 -14.57 8.30 -28.35
CA LYS A 213 -14.57 9.41 -29.30
C LYS A 213 -13.28 10.24 -29.22
N SER A 214 -12.75 10.49 -28.02
CA SER A 214 -11.50 11.23 -27.84
C SER A 214 -10.26 10.53 -28.40
N LYS A 215 -10.33 9.24 -28.73
CA LYS A 215 -9.22 8.51 -29.37
C LYS A 215 -9.24 8.62 -30.89
N GLU A 216 -10.40 8.92 -31.47
CA GLU A 216 -10.63 8.97 -32.91
C GLU A 216 -10.74 10.41 -33.43
N ASP A 217 -11.12 11.35 -32.57
CA ASP A 217 -11.38 12.75 -32.90
C ASP A 217 -10.47 13.68 -32.08
N GLU A 218 -9.47 14.26 -32.75
CA GLU A 218 -8.48 15.15 -32.15
C GLU A 218 -9.11 16.47 -31.66
N ASP A 219 -10.10 17.02 -32.37
CA ASP A 219 -10.82 18.23 -31.95
C ASP A 219 -11.64 17.96 -30.67
N TYR A 220 -12.28 16.79 -30.61
CA TYR A 220 -12.97 16.33 -29.40
C TYR A 220 -12.01 16.22 -28.21
N LEU A 221 -10.84 15.61 -28.40
CA LEU A 221 -9.82 15.49 -27.36
C LEU A 221 -9.31 16.86 -26.89
N ILE A 222 -9.10 17.81 -27.81
CA ILE A 222 -8.70 19.19 -27.47
C ILE A 222 -9.77 19.85 -26.59
N LYS A 223 -11.06 19.71 -26.95
CA LYS A 223 -12.16 20.29 -26.16
C LYS A 223 -12.29 19.65 -24.78
N ALA A 224 -12.10 18.35 -24.65
CA ALA A 224 -12.07 17.66 -23.36
C ALA A 224 -10.87 18.09 -22.49
N ARG A 225 -9.69 18.29 -23.08
CA ARG A 225 -8.51 18.83 -22.39
C ARG A 225 -8.76 20.25 -21.90
N ASN A 226 -9.34 21.11 -22.74
CA ASN A 226 -9.74 22.46 -22.35
C ASN A 226 -10.75 22.42 -21.20
N ALA A 227 -11.74 21.53 -21.25
CA ALA A 227 -12.70 21.37 -20.16
C ALA A 227 -12.02 20.95 -18.84
N THR A 228 -11.03 20.04 -18.90
CA THR A 228 -10.22 19.65 -17.75
C THR A 228 -9.44 20.83 -17.18
N GLN A 229 -8.80 21.62 -18.04
CA GLN A 229 -8.03 22.79 -17.62
C GLN A 229 -8.92 23.84 -16.95
N GLU A 230 -10.10 24.13 -17.51
CA GLU A 230 -11.04 25.10 -16.94
C GLU A 230 -11.64 24.62 -15.61
N LEU A 231 -11.85 23.30 -15.45
CA LEU A 231 -12.18 22.71 -14.15
C LEU A 231 -11.07 22.99 -13.12
N GLN A 232 -9.81 22.68 -13.46
CA GLN A 232 -8.65 22.89 -12.58
C GLN A 232 -8.44 24.38 -12.25
N LYS A 233 -8.64 25.30 -13.20
CA LYS A 233 -8.61 26.75 -12.97
C LYS A 233 -9.77 27.29 -12.12
N GLY A 234 -10.73 26.45 -11.76
CA GLY A 234 -11.81 26.83 -10.85
C GLY A 234 -13.03 27.45 -11.52
N ARG A 235 -13.29 27.16 -12.81
CA ARG A 235 -14.54 27.57 -13.46
C ARG A 235 -15.74 27.07 -12.66
N ARG A 236 -16.54 28.00 -12.12
CA ARG A 236 -17.63 27.73 -11.15
C ARG A 236 -18.57 26.62 -11.61
N GLY A 237 -19.07 26.69 -12.84
CA GLY A 237 -19.98 25.69 -13.38
C GLY A 237 -19.36 24.30 -13.51
N TYR A 238 -18.07 24.22 -13.83
CA TYR A 238 -17.38 22.94 -13.98
C TYR A 238 -17.05 22.32 -12.62
N ARG A 239 -16.64 23.12 -11.63
CA ARG A 239 -16.49 22.67 -10.24
C ARG A 239 -17.83 22.18 -9.66
N ALA A 240 -18.95 22.82 -10.01
CA ALA A 240 -20.28 22.35 -9.62
C ALA A 240 -20.66 21.02 -10.27
N LEU A 241 -20.39 20.85 -11.58
CA LEU A 241 -20.57 19.54 -12.26
C LEU A 241 -19.69 18.46 -11.65
N TRP A 242 -18.41 18.73 -11.40
CA TRP A 242 -17.51 17.81 -10.71
C TRP A 242 -18.05 17.39 -9.33
N ALA A 243 -18.56 18.34 -8.54
CA ALA A 243 -19.17 18.02 -7.25
C ALA A 243 -20.38 17.07 -7.41
N HIS A 244 -21.22 17.24 -8.44
CA HIS A 244 -22.29 16.29 -8.74
C HIS A 244 -21.75 14.91 -9.15
N ILE A 245 -20.68 14.85 -9.95
CA ILE A 245 -20.02 13.59 -10.33
C ILE A 245 -19.55 12.84 -9.08
N MET A 246 -18.90 13.55 -8.14
CA MET A 246 -18.45 12.99 -6.86
C MET A 246 -19.62 12.49 -6.01
N ASN A 247 -20.67 13.29 -5.88
CA ASN A 247 -21.86 12.96 -5.07
C ASN A 247 -22.61 11.73 -5.58
N VAL A 248 -22.61 11.49 -6.89
CA VAL A 248 -23.24 10.30 -7.50
C VAL A 248 -22.33 9.08 -7.41
N SER A 249 -21.03 9.25 -7.64
CA SER A 249 -20.09 8.13 -7.74
C SER A 249 -19.63 7.59 -6.39
N LEU A 250 -19.36 8.46 -5.41
CA LEU A 250 -18.77 8.07 -4.12
C LEU A 250 -19.66 7.09 -3.32
N PRO A 251 -21.00 7.26 -3.25
CA PRO A 251 -21.86 6.28 -2.57
C PRO A 251 -21.83 4.89 -3.23
N ASP A 252 -21.74 4.82 -4.56
CA ASP A 252 -21.62 3.54 -5.27
C ASP A 252 -20.28 2.86 -4.98
N LEU A 253 -19.17 3.60 -5.03
CA LEU A 253 -17.85 3.10 -4.67
C LEU A 253 -17.85 2.54 -3.23
N LYS A 254 -18.34 3.32 -2.26
CA LYS A 254 -18.50 2.88 -0.86
C LYS A 254 -19.30 1.60 -0.74
N ARG A 255 -20.43 1.49 -1.44
CA ARG A 255 -21.26 0.28 -1.47
C ARG A 255 -20.47 -0.91 -2.02
N ASN A 256 -19.78 -0.75 -3.14
CA ASN A 256 -19.01 -1.84 -3.75
C ASN A 256 -17.85 -2.32 -2.87
N TYR A 257 -17.06 -1.41 -2.29
CA TYR A 257 -16.00 -1.77 -1.35
C TYR A 257 -16.55 -2.43 -0.07
N SER A 258 -17.69 -1.96 0.45
CA SER A 258 -18.30 -2.57 1.63
C SER A 258 -18.69 -4.05 1.43
N ARG A 259 -19.06 -4.44 0.21
CA ARG A 259 -19.35 -5.86 -0.14
C ARG A 259 -18.13 -6.75 -0.07
N LEU A 260 -16.93 -6.17 -0.15
CA LEU A 260 -15.64 -6.84 -0.02
C LEU A 260 -15.07 -6.74 1.40
N ALA A 261 -15.83 -6.18 2.35
CA ALA A 261 -15.35 -5.80 3.68
C ALA A 261 -14.12 -4.88 3.65
N VAL A 262 -14.05 -4.02 2.63
CA VAL A 262 -13.04 -2.98 2.47
C VAL A 262 -13.63 -1.64 2.89
N ASP A 263 -12.88 -0.89 3.68
CA ASP A 263 -13.25 0.44 4.17
C ASP A 263 -12.03 1.36 4.22
N PHE A 264 -12.25 2.67 4.15
CA PHE A 264 -11.19 3.67 4.19
C PHE A 264 -11.51 4.73 5.23
N ASP A 265 -10.49 5.25 5.91
CA ASP A 265 -10.66 6.39 6.82
C ASP A 265 -10.90 7.68 6.03
N PHE A 266 -10.19 7.81 4.90
CA PHE A 266 -10.33 8.91 3.95
C PHE A 266 -10.75 8.41 2.58
N TRP A 267 -11.49 9.28 1.89
CA TRP A 267 -11.91 9.10 0.50
C TRP A 267 -11.45 10.33 -0.28
N LYS A 268 -10.20 10.72 -0.07
CA LYS A 268 -9.62 11.86 -0.79
C LYS A 268 -9.25 11.44 -2.20
N GLY A 269 -9.10 12.41 -3.08
CA GLY A 269 -8.62 12.21 -4.43
C GLY A 269 -7.46 13.12 -4.80
N GLU A 270 -7.04 13.00 -6.06
CA GLU A 270 -6.12 13.92 -6.71
C GLU A 270 -6.57 15.39 -6.53
N SER A 271 -7.88 15.63 -6.47
CA SER A 271 -8.46 16.96 -6.27
C SER A 271 -8.14 17.60 -4.91
N ASP A 272 -7.94 16.80 -3.86
CA ASP A 272 -7.59 17.29 -2.53
C ASP A 272 -6.17 17.88 -2.50
N ALA A 273 -5.32 17.52 -3.46
CA ALA A 273 -3.97 18.05 -3.61
C ALA A 273 -3.93 19.47 -4.22
N ASP A 274 -4.99 19.89 -4.91
CA ASP A 274 -5.07 21.12 -5.73
C ASP A 274 -4.60 22.38 -4.98
N ASN A 275 -4.93 22.48 -3.69
CA ASN A 275 -4.56 23.63 -2.86
C ASN A 275 -3.07 23.69 -2.47
N TYR A 276 -2.36 22.56 -2.52
CA TYR A 276 -0.94 22.49 -2.13
C TYR A 276 0.00 22.71 -3.33
N ILE A 277 -0.47 22.40 -4.54
CA ILE A 277 0.31 22.49 -5.79
C ILE A 277 0.98 23.86 -5.99
N PRO A 278 0.30 25.03 -5.85
CA PRO A 278 0.93 26.31 -6.10
C PRO A 278 2.12 26.61 -5.17
N ALA A 279 2.01 26.22 -3.89
CA ALA A 279 3.06 26.43 -2.90
C ALA A 279 4.26 25.50 -3.17
N MET A 280 3.98 24.22 -3.45
CA MET A 280 4.98 23.23 -3.82
C MET A 280 5.77 23.66 -5.06
N VAL A 281 5.08 24.00 -6.14
CA VAL A 281 5.71 24.44 -7.41
C VAL A 281 6.58 25.67 -7.19
N LYS A 282 6.10 26.64 -6.41
CA LYS A 282 6.88 27.84 -6.07
C LYS A 282 8.16 27.47 -5.32
N GLU A 283 8.06 26.60 -4.31
CA GLU A 283 9.22 26.15 -3.54
C GLU A 283 10.25 25.41 -4.42
N MET A 284 9.80 24.55 -5.33
CA MET A 284 10.69 23.81 -6.23
C MET A 284 11.44 24.74 -7.19
N LYS A 285 10.77 25.77 -7.73
CA LYS A 285 11.41 26.81 -8.54
C LYS A 285 12.38 27.65 -7.72
N ASP A 286 11.95 28.12 -6.55
CA ASP A 286 12.75 29.00 -5.68
C ASP A 286 14.03 28.30 -5.19
N LYS A 287 13.98 26.99 -4.94
CA LYS A 287 15.13 26.18 -4.51
C LYS A 287 15.98 25.62 -5.66
N GLY A 288 15.58 25.84 -6.91
CA GLY A 288 16.30 25.36 -8.09
C GLY A 288 16.21 23.85 -8.30
N PHE A 289 15.20 23.17 -7.73
CA PHE A 289 14.95 21.75 -7.98
C PHE A 289 14.26 21.50 -9.32
N ALA A 290 13.44 22.44 -9.78
CA ALA A 290 12.70 22.33 -11.04
C ALA A 290 13.09 23.46 -12.02
N TYR A 291 13.12 23.14 -13.30
CA TYR A 291 13.42 24.09 -14.37
C TYR A 291 12.44 23.97 -15.54
N GLU A 292 12.37 25.02 -16.36
CA GLU A 292 11.49 25.03 -17.53
C GLU A 292 12.17 24.37 -18.74
N SER A 293 11.48 23.41 -19.36
CA SER A 293 11.89 22.70 -20.55
C SER A 293 10.73 22.64 -21.54
N GLN A 294 10.90 23.26 -22.71
CA GLN A 294 9.85 23.36 -23.75
C GLN A 294 8.51 23.90 -23.21
N GLY A 295 8.57 24.82 -22.25
CA GLY A 295 7.42 25.44 -21.58
C GLY A 295 6.83 24.62 -20.43
N ALA A 296 7.17 23.34 -20.29
CA ALA A 296 6.80 22.51 -19.15
C ALA A 296 7.76 22.73 -17.97
N LEU A 297 7.30 22.48 -16.74
CA LEU A 297 8.15 22.43 -15.55
C LEU A 297 8.60 20.99 -15.31
N VAL A 298 9.91 20.75 -15.23
CA VAL A 298 10.48 19.41 -15.07
C VAL A 298 11.51 19.34 -13.94
N VAL A 299 11.78 18.14 -13.45
CA VAL A 299 12.78 17.82 -12.42
C VAL A 299 13.64 16.66 -12.91
N ASP A 300 14.96 16.80 -12.82
CA ASP A 300 15.88 15.69 -13.09
C ASP A 300 15.87 14.74 -11.90
N VAL A 301 15.66 13.45 -12.17
CA VAL A 301 15.53 12.38 -11.14
C VAL A 301 16.54 11.26 -11.35
N GLU A 302 17.42 11.39 -12.34
CA GLU A 302 18.49 10.43 -12.64
C GLU A 302 19.57 10.46 -11.55
N GLU A 303 19.95 9.29 -11.05
CA GLU A 303 21.03 9.10 -10.10
C GLU A 303 22.25 8.45 -10.78
N GLU A 304 23.46 8.70 -10.26
CA GLU A 304 24.70 8.11 -10.82
C GLU A 304 24.72 6.57 -10.80
N SER A 305 23.94 5.95 -9.91
CA SER A 305 23.80 4.50 -9.81
C SER A 305 22.82 3.89 -10.82
N ASP A 306 22.12 4.71 -11.60
CA ASP A 306 21.16 4.21 -12.58
C ASP A 306 21.87 3.53 -13.74
N ASN A 307 21.43 2.31 -14.05
CA ASN A 307 22.01 1.51 -15.13
C ASN A 307 21.48 1.93 -16.52
N GLN A 308 20.52 2.85 -16.57
CA GLN A 308 19.89 3.36 -17.78
C GLN A 308 19.52 4.83 -17.60
N PRO A 309 19.58 5.64 -18.68
CA PRO A 309 19.16 7.04 -18.59
C PRO A 309 17.71 7.20 -18.14
N ILE A 310 17.49 7.98 -17.08
CA ILE A 310 16.14 8.30 -16.59
C ILE A 310 15.74 9.70 -17.10
N PRO A 311 14.65 9.83 -17.86
CA PRO A 311 14.20 11.13 -18.35
C PRO A 311 13.73 12.02 -17.19
N PRO A 312 13.78 13.35 -17.35
CA PRO A 312 13.22 14.27 -16.36
C PRO A 312 11.74 13.99 -16.11
N CYS A 313 11.34 14.06 -14.84
CA CYS A 313 9.96 13.97 -14.42
C CYS A 313 9.25 15.30 -14.70
N MET A 314 8.14 15.27 -15.43
CA MET A 314 7.33 16.46 -15.65
C MET A 314 6.48 16.74 -14.40
N ILE A 315 6.45 17.99 -13.96
CA ILE A 315 5.66 18.45 -12.81
C ILE A 315 4.51 19.34 -13.25
N LEU A 316 4.65 20.12 -14.32
CA LEU A 316 3.54 20.86 -14.93
C LEU A 316 3.68 20.83 -16.44
N LYS A 317 2.55 20.76 -17.13
CA LYS A 317 2.52 20.93 -18.59
C LYS A 317 2.81 22.38 -18.99
N SER A 318 3.05 22.58 -20.29
CA SER A 318 3.30 23.91 -20.87
C SER A 318 2.12 24.88 -20.78
N ASP A 319 0.91 24.35 -20.59
CA ASP A 319 -0.32 25.14 -20.35
C ASP A 319 -0.57 25.40 -18.85
N GLY A 320 0.36 25.02 -17.98
CA GLY A 320 0.29 25.17 -16.52
C GLY A 320 -0.64 24.17 -15.82
N SER A 321 -1.23 23.20 -16.53
CA SER A 321 -2.09 22.20 -15.90
C SER A 321 -1.31 21.15 -15.11
N ALA A 322 -1.92 20.69 -14.01
CA ALA A 322 -1.41 19.62 -13.18
C ALA A 322 -1.63 18.25 -13.85
N ILE A 323 -0.73 17.32 -13.55
CA ILE A 323 -0.72 15.92 -13.97
C ILE A 323 -0.59 15.01 -12.73
N TYR A 324 -0.56 13.69 -12.94
CA TYR A 324 -0.52 12.75 -11.82
C TYR A 324 0.74 12.92 -10.98
N GLU A 325 1.90 13.17 -11.60
CA GLU A 325 3.13 13.44 -10.87
C GLU A 325 3.03 14.71 -10.01
N THR A 326 2.23 15.70 -10.44
CA THR A 326 2.00 16.92 -9.66
C THR A 326 1.18 16.64 -8.41
N THR A 327 0.12 15.85 -8.54
CA THR A 327 -0.81 15.55 -7.44
C THR A 327 -0.23 14.54 -6.47
N ASP A 328 0.57 13.58 -6.96
CA ASP A 328 1.23 12.56 -6.12
C ASP A 328 2.34 13.17 -5.26
N LEU A 329 3.01 14.21 -5.76
CA LEU A 329 4.07 14.90 -5.04
C LEU A 329 3.53 15.88 -3.98
N ALA A 330 2.34 16.43 -4.18
CA ALA A 330 1.73 17.49 -3.37
C ALA A 330 0.99 16.94 -2.14
#